data_AF-A0A4Q6B6X7-F1
#
_entry.id   AF-A0A4Q6B6X7-F1
#
_cell.length_a   1.000
_cell.length_b   1.000
_cell.length_c   1.000
_cell.angle_alpha   90.00
_cell.angle_beta   90.00
_cell.angle_gamma   90.00
#
_symmetry.space_group_name_H-M   'P 1'
#
loop_
_entity.id
_entity.type
_entity.pdbx_description
1 polymer ?
#
loop_
_entity_poly.entity_id
_entity_poly.type
_entity_poly.pdbx_seq_one_letter_code
_entity_poly.pdbx_strand_id
1 'polypeptide(L)'
;MRSYRPLLSIALFLSIGGCSDSAQFNNATASKVLNAERIINPDTSVFDPSADASAPTIDPATGLPVEGTGSGEISDDGTSVSNSGGGTGAGGAAGPSAPGSSGGGSTVGGSTGPSPQTIADNVEKLKATCGSGVKKTLKQSIHFPEVQKCSWGTNGNLGRKDTYVQAIEGQRATIELPTNAQLCELGIGSVATTIQYDDFMLLTLNNQVLLTSNKELLVGMQDDAAYAWDFSKIRGKQIDFDAAPYCLGDASLCKIPVTDVKGAFQFSIDPSSLGKLAANSVDKKKLEFALYATGDNDDRDCWHTAFTLDFTLNYVE
;
A
#
# COMPACT_ATOMS: atom_id res chain seq x y z
N MET A 1 -8.48 -34.17 64.53
CA MET A 1 -9.18 -34.29 63.23
C MET A 1 -8.36 -33.59 62.15
N ARG A 2 -7.64 -34.36 61.34
CA ARG A 2 -7.04 -33.93 60.06
C ARG A 2 -7.23 -35.10 59.11
N SER A 3 -8.04 -34.91 58.07
CA SER A 3 -8.35 -35.93 57.07
C SER A 3 -7.53 -35.65 55.82
N TYR A 4 -6.56 -36.51 55.54
CA TYR A 4 -5.82 -36.54 54.29
C TYR A 4 -6.67 -37.24 53.21
N ARG A 5 -6.74 -36.65 52.01
CA ARG A 5 -7.25 -37.30 50.79
C ARG A 5 -6.06 -37.64 49.89
N PRO A 6 -5.97 -38.86 49.33
CA PRO A 6 -4.94 -39.18 48.34
C PRO A 6 -5.36 -38.73 46.95
N LEU A 7 -4.37 -38.28 46.18
CA LEU A 7 -4.42 -37.94 44.75
C LEU A 7 -4.49 -39.22 43.91
N LEU A 8 -5.44 -39.27 42.99
CA LEU A 8 -5.60 -40.33 42.00
C LEU A 8 -4.89 -39.89 40.71
N SER A 9 -3.73 -40.47 40.41
CA SER A 9 -3.04 -40.29 39.13
C SER A 9 -3.65 -41.21 38.08
N ILE A 10 -4.26 -40.63 37.05
CA ILE A 10 -4.73 -41.35 35.86
C ILE A 10 -3.57 -41.37 34.84
N ALA A 11 -3.02 -42.56 34.61
CA ALA A 11 -2.09 -42.81 33.51
C ALA A 11 -2.89 -43.18 32.26
N LEU A 12 -2.88 -42.30 31.25
CA LEU A 12 -3.48 -42.56 29.95
C LEU A 12 -2.42 -43.18 29.03
N PHE A 13 -2.55 -44.47 28.74
CA PHE A 13 -1.79 -45.16 27.70
C PHE A 13 -2.41 -44.83 26.33
N LEU A 14 -1.70 -44.04 25.51
CA LEU A 14 -2.01 -43.89 24.09
C LEU A 14 -1.10 -44.83 23.30
N SER A 15 -1.74 -45.85 22.72
CA SER A 15 -1.18 -46.80 21.76
C SER A 15 -0.77 -46.08 20.47
N ILE A 16 0.52 -46.15 20.13
CA ILE A 16 1.05 -45.67 18.85
C ILE A 16 0.88 -46.82 17.84
N GLY A 17 -0.22 -46.79 17.09
CA GLY A 17 -0.43 -47.65 15.93
C GLY A 17 0.21 -46.99 14.71
N GLY A 18 1.25 -47.63 14.17
CA GLY A 18 1.90 -47.21 12.95
C GLY A 18 1.04 -47.48 11.71
N CYS A 19 1.03 -46.51 10.79
CA CYS A 19 0.88 -46.76 9.37
C CYS A 19 2.02 -46.00 8.66
N SER A 20 2.94 -46.80 8.13
CA SER A 20 3.92 -46.46 7.13
C SER A 20 3.20 -46.00 5.86
N ASP A 21 3.57 -44.84 5.34
CA ASP A 21 3.73 -44.58 3.90
C ASP A 21 4.44 -43.22 3.71
N SER A 22 5.77 -43.26 3.84
CA SER A 22 6.63 -42.17 3.43
C SER A 22 6.81 -42.20 1.92
N ALA A 23 5.99 -41.43 1.20
CA ALA A 23 6.30 -41.03 -0.16
C ALA A 23 7.48 -40.04 -0.11
N GLN A 24 8.68 -40.55 -0.41
CA GLN A 24 9.88 -39.76 -0.62
C GLN A 24 9.70 -38.85 -1.85
N PHE A 25 9.42 -37.57 -1.63
CA PHE A 25 9.62 -36.55 -2.65
C PHE A 25 11.11 -36.23 -2.74
N ASN A 26 11.79 -36.91 -3.66
CA ASN A 26 13.11 -36.51 -4.13
C ASN A 26 12.97 -35.25 -4.97
N ASN A 27 13.26 -34.08 -4.38
CA ASN A 27 13.47 -32.86 -5.16
C ASN A 27 14.93 -32.43 -5.02
N ALA A 28 15.78 -33.13 -5.75
CA ALA A 28 17.21 -32.87 -5.83
C ALA A 28 17.65 -32.89 -7.30
N THR A 29 17.19 -31.94 -8.12
CA THR A 29 17.93 -31.52 -9.33
C THR A 29 17.27 -30.28 -9.95
N ALA A 30 17.91 -29.12 -9.82
CA ALA A 30 18.01 -28.06 -10.85
C ALA A 30 18.54 -26.75 -10.24
N SER A 31 19.79 -26.77 -9.76
CA SER A 31 20.58 -25.54 -9.61
C SER A 31 21.97 -25.84 -10.16
N LYS A 32 22.13 -25.67 -11.48
CA LYS A 32 23.42 -25.59 -12.19
C LYS A 32 23.19 -25.43 -13.69
N VAL A 33 22.83 -24.23 -14.13
CA VAL A 33 23.28 -23.69 -15.42
C VAL A 33 23.28 -22.17 -15.27
N LEU A 34 24.48 -21.59 -15.19
CA LEU A 34 24.88 -20.29 -15.75
C LEU A 34 26.36 -20.08 -15.36
N ASN A 35 27.22 -20.90 -15.94
CA ASN A 35 28.61 -20.52 -16.22
C ASN A 35 28.65 -20.35 -17.74
N ALA A 36 28.56 -19.11 -18.20
CA ALA A 36 28.92 -18.75 -19.57
C ALA A 36 30.01 -17.70 -19.47
N GLU A 37 31.17 -18.11 -19.94
CA GLU A 37 32.43 -17.41 -19.89
C GLU A 37 32.34 -16.09 -20.67
N ARG A 38 32.85 -15.05 -20.02
CA ARG A 38 33.04 -13.72 -20.58
C ARG A 38 34.23 -13.78 -21.54
N ILE A 39 33.98 -14.07 -22.81
CA ILE A 39 34.99 -13.90 -23.86
C ILE A 39 35.10 -12.40 -24.18
N ILE A 40 36.26 -11.85 -23.85
CA ILE A 40 36.75 -10.57 -24.33
C ILE A 40 37.17 -10.77 -25.79
N ASN A 41 36.66 -9.94 -26.71
CA ASN A 41 37.49 -9.46 -27.80
C ASN A 41 37.07 -8.04 -28.25
N PRO A 42 38.05 -7.19 -28.62
CA PRO A 42 37.90 -5.75 -28.78
C PRO A 42 37.64 -5.35 -30.25
N ASP A 43 37.25 -4.07 -30.42
CA ASP A 43 37.40 -3.25 -31.64
C ASP A 43 36.64 -3.71 -32.90
N THR A 44 36.04 -2.89 -33.75
CA THR A 44 35.96 -1.44 -33.96
C THR A 44 34.71 -1.22 -34.84
N SER A 45 33.98 -0.11 -34.69
CA SER A 45 33.72 0.84 -35.79
C SER A 45 32.65 1.85 -35.41
N VAL A 46 33.13 3.07 -35.18
CA VAL A 46 32.65 4.31 -35.79
C VAL A 46 31.13 4.46 -35.96
N PHE A 47 30.52 5.23 -35.06
CA PHE A 47 29.51 6.22 -35.44
C PHE A 47 29.47 7.33 -34.38
N ASP A 48 30.02 8.49 -34.75
CA ASP A 48 29.80 9.80 -34.12
C ASP A 48 28.92 10.57 -35.11
N PRO A 49 27.76 11.06 -34.67
CA PRO A 49 27.65 12.52 -34.61
C PRO A 49 26.99 13.02 -33.31
N SER A 50 27.72 13.88 -32.61
CA SER A 50 27.31 15.24 -32.18
C SER A 50 25.89 15.68 -32.59
N ALA A 51 25.12 16.48 -31.88
CA ALA A 51 25.17 17.14 -30.58
C ALA A 51 23.76 17.76 -30.41
N ASP A 52 23.23 17.84 -29.20
CA ASP A 52 22.31 18.94 -28.87
C ASP A 52 22.44 19.28 -27.38
N ALA A 53 23.54 19.94 -27.07
CA ALA A 53 23.68 20.73 -25.86
C ALA A 53 23.74 22.18 -26.33
N SER A 54 22.67 22.92 -26.06
CA SER A 54 22.56 24.33 -26.39
C SER A 54 23.68 25.10 -25.69
N ALA A 55 24.63 25.62 -26.47
CA ALA A 55 25.74 26.42 -25.96
C ALA A 55 25.25 27.82 -25.51
N PRO A 56 25.85 28.41 -24.47
CA PRO A 56 25.54 29.77 -24.04
C PRO A 56 25.95 30.79 -25.13
N THR A 57 25.10 31.80 -25.34
CA THR A 57 25.36 32.88 -26.29
C THR A 57 26.48 33.77 -25.77
N ILE A 58 27.60 33.82 -26.50
CA ILE A 58 28.74 34.72 -26.23
C ILE A 58 28.60 35.95 -27.11
N ASP A 59 28.81 37.14 -26.54
CA ASP A 59 28.82 38.40 -27.28
C ASP A 59 30.04 38.44 -28.23
N PRO A 60 29.83 38.57 -29.56
CA PRO A 60 30.92 38.54 -30.54
C PRO A 60 31.86 39.74 -30.48
N ALA A 61 31.53 40.81 -29.73
CA ALA A 61 32.42 41.95 -29.55
C ALA A 61 33.40 41.77 -28.39
N THR A 62 33.03 41.00 -27.35
CA THR A 62 33.77 40.95 -26.07
C THR A 62 34.27 39.55 -25.70
N GLY A 63 33.73 38.49 -26.30
CA GLY A 63 34.16 37.12 -26.04
C GLY A 63 33.82 36.60 -24.64
N LEU A 64 32.93 37.29 -23.90
CA LEU A 64 32.48 36.91 -22.56
C LEU A 64 31.01 36.43 -22.59
N PRO A 65 30.60 35.52 -21.68
CA PRO A 65 29.21 35.08 -21.56
C PRO A 65 28.30 36.24 -21.14
N VAL A 66 27.14 36.36 -21.79
CA VAL A 66 26.16 37.42 -21.52
C VAL A 66 25.49 37.16 -20.16
N GLU A 67 25.87 37.90 -19.12
CA GLU A 67 25.16 37.89 -17.84
C GLU A 67 23.81 38.60 -17.97
N GLY A 68 22.73 37.84 -17.74
CA GLY A 68 21.36 38.35 -17.74
C GLY A 68 21.14 39.32 -16.58
N THR A 69 21.20 40.61 -16.88
CA THR A 69 20.78 41.70 -15.98
C THR A 69 19.26 41.85 -16.10
N GLY A 70 18.53 41.26 -15.15
CA GLY A 70 17.08 41.36 -15.02
C GLY A 70 16.67 41.92 -13.67
N SER A 71 17.03 43.17 -13.40
CA SER A 71 16.47 43.96 -12.30
C SER A 71 15.13 44.55 -12.74
N GLY A 72 14.04 43.89 -12.35
CA GLY A 72 12.68 44.42 -12.42
C GLY A 72 12.21 44.83 -11.03
N GLU A 73 12.22 46.13 -10.77
CA GLU A 73 11.56 46.77 -9.63
C GLU A 73 10.06 46.43 -9.67
N ILE A 74 9.52 45.86 -8.60
CA ILE A 74 8.08 45.85 -8.33
C ILE A 74 7.86 46.77 -7.14
N SER A 75 7.24 47.90 -7.45
CA SER A 75 6.80 48.92 -6.51
C SER A 75 5.76 48.36 -5.53
N ASP A 76 6.00 48.62 -4.25
CA ASP A 76 4.99 48.75 -3.22
C ASP A 76 3.90 49.75 -3.69
N ASP A 77 2.64 49.30 -3.70
CA ASP A 77 1.53 50.20 -3.40
C ASP A 77 0.54 49.47 -2.51
N GLY A 78 0.33 50.05 -1.33
CA GLY A 78 -0.53 49.53 -0.30
C GLY A 78 -1.99 49.74 -0.66
N THR A 79 -2.83 48.76 -0.32
CA THR A 79 -4.22 49.06 0.00
C THR A 79 -4.73 48.05 1.02
N SER A 80 -4.68 48.48 2.29
CA SER A 80 -5.45 47.92 3.38
C SER A 80 -6.94 48.07 3.09
N VAL A 81 -7.64 46.96 2.84
CA VAL A 81 -9.11 46.92 2.90
C VAL A 81 -9.51 46.09 4.11
N SER A 82 -9.78 46.80 5.20
CA SER A 82 -10.51 46.33 6.36
C SER A 82 -11.93 45.98 5.93
N ASN A 83 -12.29 44.69 5.91
CA ASN A 83 -13.70 44.30 5.79
C ASN A 83 -14.19 43.69 7.09
N SER A 84 -14.71 44.57 7.94
CA SER A 84 -15.49 44.29 9.12
C SER A 84 -16.98 44.22 8.76
N GLY A 85 -17.53 43.02 8.75
CA GLY A 85 -18.98 42.76 8.81
C GLY A 85 -19.16 41.33 9.30
N GLY A 86 -19.67 41.04 10.50
CA GLY A 86 -20.75 41.73 11.20
C GLY A 86 -22.09 41.14 10.74
N GLY A 87 -22.36 39.88 11.09
CA GLY A 87 -23.56 39.14 10.67
C GLY A 87 -24.01 38.13 11.72
N THR A 88 -24.56 38.62 12.82
CA THR A 88 -25.35 37.86 13.78
C THR A 88 -26.72 37.53 13.17
N GLY A 89 -26.94 36.27 12.81
CA GLY A 89 -28.25 35.74 12.39
C GLY A 89 -28.76 34.73 13.41
N ALA A 90 -29.60 35.21 14.34
CA ALA A 90 -30.42 34.40 15.24
C ALA A 90 -31.80 34.15 14.61
N GLY A 91 -32.37 32.96 14.86
CA GLY A 91 -33.73 32.57 14.49
C GLY A 91 -33.70 31.18 13.82
N GLY A 92 -34.27 30.10 14.36
CA GLY A 92 -35.44 29.98 15.21
C GLY A 92 -36.50 29.22 14.41
N ALA A 93 -36.83 27.99 14.82
CA ALA A 93 -38.15 27.38 14.67
C ALA A 93 -38.10 25.91 15.12
N ALA A 94 -38.57 25.67 16.33
CA ALA A 94 -39.15 24.39 16.74
C ALA A 94 -40.48 24.20 15.98
N GLY A 95 -40.75 22.98 15.53
CA GLY A 95 -42.03 22.60 14.91
C GLY A 95 -42.28 21.10 15.02
N PRO A 96 -43.55 20.66 15.12
CA PRO A 96 -43.95 19.67 16.09
C PRO A 96 -44.17 18.26 15.54
N SER A 97 -44.23 17.34 16.51
CA SER A 97 -44.66 15.95 16.43
C SER A 97 -45.95 15.73 15.64
N ALA A 98 -45.96 14.70 14.80
CA ALA A 98 -47.18 14.10 14.28
C ALA A 98 -47.28 12.64 14.77
N PRO A 99 -48.44 12.20 15.31
CA PRO A 99 -48.68 10.83 15.73
C PRO A 99 -49.48 10.03 14.69
N GLY A 100 -49.18 8.74 14.59
CA GLY A 100 -50.17 7.69 14.28
C GLY A 100 -50.27 7.20 12.84
N SER A 101 -50.07 5.89 12.65
CA SER A 101 -50.91 4.98 11.85
C SER A 101 -50.28 3.58 11.91
N SER A 102 -50.75 2.66 12.75
CA SER A 102 -51.92 1.78 12.56
C SER A 102 -51.74 0.71 11.48
N GLY A 103 -51.30 -0.48 11.91
CA GLY A 103 -51.98 -1.74 11.62
C GLY A 103 -51.90 -2.31 10.20
N GLY A 104 -50.94 -3.19 9.96
CA GLY A 104 -50.91 -4.09 8.81
C GLY A 104 -50.14 -5.35 9.14
N GLY A 105 -50.83 -6.37 9.67
CA GLY A 105 -50.27 -7.68 9.95
C GLY A 105 -49.89 -8.40 8.66
N SER A 106 -48.60 -8.38 8.33
CA SER A 106 -48.02 -9.18 7.26
C SER A 106 -47.29 -10.34 7.89
N THR A 107 -47.78 -11.56 7.61
CA THR A 107 -47.17 -12.82 8.01
C THR A 107 -45.77 -12.93 7.41
N VAL A 108 -44.76 -12.61 8.21
CA VAL A 108 -43.34 -12.75 7.87
C VAL A 108 -43.03 -14.24 7.77
N GLY A 109 -42.99 -14.75 6.54
CA GLY A 109 -42.39 -16.05 6.24
C GLY A 109 -40.90 -15.98 6.59
N GLY A 110 -40.48 -16.78 7.56
CA GLY A 110 -39.09 -16.90 7.99
C GLY A 110 -38.24 -17.47 6.86
N SER A 111 -37.76 -16.60 5.98
CA SER A 111 -36.68 -16.90 5.06
C SER A 111 -35.44 -17.13 5.91
N THR A 112 -35.06 -18.40 6.07
CA THR A 112 -33.76 -18.80 6.59
C THR A 112 -32.71 -18.38 5.56
N GLY A 113 -32.34 -17.10 5.60
CA GLY A 113 -31.25 -16.58 4.80
C GLY A 113 -29.97 -17.38 5.06
N PRO A 114 -29.09 -17.53 4.05
CA PRO A 114 -27.82 -18.22 4.24
C PRO A 114 -27.08 -17.60 5.43
N SER A 115 -26.58 -18.47 6.31
CA SER A 115 -25.75 -18.05 7.44
C SER A 115 -24.60 -17.18 6.93
N PRO A 116 -24.25 -16.07 7.62
CA PRO A 116 -23.10 -15.26 7.26
C PRO A 116 -21.85 -16.15 7.12
N GLN A 117 -21.24 -16.15 5.94
CA GLN A 117 -19.97 -16.86 5.73
C GLN A 117 -18.88 -16.16 6.52
N THR A 118 -18.05 -16.93 7.22
CA THR A 118 -16.93 -16.40 7.98
C THR A 118 -15.68 -16.25 7.09
N ILE A 119 -14.72 -15.42 7.52
CA ILE A 119 -13.41 -15.30 6.84
C ILE A 119 -12.72 -16.67 6.76
N ALA A 120 -12.86 -17.50 7.79
CA ALA A 120 -12.29 -18.85 7.82
C ALA A 120 -12.88 -19.73 6.71
N ASP A 121 -14.21 -19.69 6.52
CA ASP A 121 -14.88 -20.44 5.44
C ASP A 121 -14.37 -20.01 4.06
N ASN A 122 -14.18 -18.70 3.86
CA ASN A 122 -13.66 -18.16 2.62
C ASN A 122 -12.21 -18.59 2.36
N VAL A 123 -11.38 -18.64 3.40
CA VAL A 123 -9.99 -19.12 3.29
C VAL A 123 -9.94 -20.60 2.90
N GLU A 124 -10.75 -21.45 3.54
CA GLU A 124 -10.78 -22.89 3.22
C GLU A 124 -11.35 -23.15 1.82
N LYS A 125 -12.41 -22.44 1.43
CA LYS A 125 -12.92 -22.48 0.05
C LYS A 125 -11.86 -22.08 -0.95
N LEU A 126 -11.14 -21.00 -0.69
CA LEU A 126 -10.07 -20.52 -1.56
C LEU A 126 -8.95 -21.56 -1.71
N LYS A 127 -8.50 -22.15 -0.60
CA LYS A 127 -7.50 -23.24 -0.62
C LYS A 127 -7.97 -24.41 -1.49
N ALA A 128 -9.22 -24.85 -1.33
CA ALA A 128 -9.77 -25.94 -2.12
C ALA A 128 -9.80 -25.60 -3.62
N THR A 129 -10.35 -24.44 -3.99
CA THR A 129 -10.44 -24.00 -5.38
C THR A 129 -9.06 -23.84 -6.03
N CYS A 130 -8.11 -23.24 -5.32
CA CYS A 130 -6.75 -23.03 -5.79
C CYS A 130 -5.88 -24.30 -5.80
N GLY A 131 -6.28 -25.33 -5.06
CA GLY A 131 -5.61 -26.64 -5.03
C GLY A 131 -6.05 -27.58 -6.16
N SER A 132 -7.29 -27.46 -6.64
CA SER A 132 -7.83 -28.34 -7.69
C SER A 132 -7.83 -27.73 -9.10
N GLY A 133 -7.80 -26.40 -9.22
CA GLY A 133 -7.89 -25.70 -10.50
C GLY A 133 -6.56 -25.63 -11.28
N VAL A 134 -6.65 -25.47 -12.60
CA VAL A 134 -5.48 -25.17 -13.44
C VAL A 134 -5.09 -23.71 -13.22
N LYS A 135 -3.94 -23.49 -12.57
CA LYS A 135 -3.42 -22.14 -12.31
C LYS A 135 -3.01 -21.46 -13.62
N LYS A 136 -3.51 -20.26 -13.83
CA LYS A 136 -3.07 -19.32 -14.85
C LYS A 136 -2.28 -18.19 -14.19
N THR A 137 -1.32 -17.62 -14.92
CA THR A 137 -0.48 -16.53 -14.44
C THR A 137 -0.74 -15.26 -15.24
N LEU A 138 -0.97 -14.16 -14.55
CA LEU A 138 -1.01 -12.80 -15.09
C LEU A 138 0.21 -12.03 -14.56
N LYS A 139 0.99 -11.44 -15.46
CA LYS A 139 2.09 -10.55 -15.10
C LYS A 139 1.75 -9.13 -15.51
N GLN A 140 1.90 -8.19 -14.61
CA GLN A 140 1.60 -6.78 -14.85
C GLN A 140 2.63 -5.90 -14.16
N SER A 141 3.17 -4.91 -14.87
CA SER A 141 3.96 -3.84 -14.25
C SER A 141 3.07 -2.63 -14.03
N ILE A 142 3.14 -2.04 -12.84
CA ILE A 142 2.45 -0.78 -12.51
C ILE A 142 3.51 0.28 -12.30
N HIS A 143 3.34 1.39 -13.02
CA HIS A 143 4.18 2.58 -12.89
C HIS A 143 3.46 3.64 -12.04
N PHE A 144 4.14 4.09 -10.99
CA PHE A 144 3.77 5.20 -10.13
C PHE A 144 4.68 6.39 -10.49
N PRO A 145 4.18 7.42 -11.20
CA PRO A 145 5.00 8.58 -11.54
C PRO A 145 5.46 9.34 -10.29
N GLU A 146 6.48 10.19 -10.41
CA GLU A 146 6.94 11.04 -9.31
C GLU A 146 5.83 11.97 -8.81
N VAL A 147 5.73 12.14 -7.49
CA VAL A 147 4.92 13.17 -6.83
C VAL A 147 5.87 14.16 -6.19
N GLN A 148 5.55 15.47 -6.30
CA GLN A 148 6.48 16.52 -5.86
C GLN A 148 6.04 17.40 -4.70
N LYS A 149 4.76 17.37 -4.33
CA LYS A 149 4.22 18.26 -3.30
C LYS A 149 2.89 17.77 -2.77
N CYS A 150 2.59 18.13 -1.52
CA CYS A 150 1.25 17.99 -0.96
C CYS A 150 0.28 19.07 -1.46
N SER A 151 -1.00 18.71 -1.56
CA SER A 151 -2.13 19.62 -1.76
C SER A 151 -2.61 20.19 -0.41
N TRP A 152 -1.76 20.97 0.25
CA TRP A 152 -2.01 21.55 1.58
C TRP A 152 -3.38 22.25 1.71
N GLY A 153 -4.07 22.05 2.84
CA GLY A 153 -5.37 22.68 3.13
C GLY A 153 -6.54 22.23 2.25
N THR A 154 -6.37 21.20 1.41
CA THR A 154 -7.40 20.69 0.48
C THR A 154 -7.52 19.18 0.58
N ASN A 155 -8.61 18.59 0.09
CA ASN A 155 -8.82 17.12 0.05
C ASN A 155 -8.64 16.41 1.40
N GLY A 156 -8.88 17.13 2.50
CA GLY A 156 -8.66 16.63 3.84
C GLY A 156 -7.24 16.78 4.36
N ASN A 157 -6.28 17.26 3.58
CA ASN A 157 -4.96 17.68 4.08
C ASN A 157 -5.12 18.92 4.96
N LEU A 158 -4.36 18.98 6.05
CA LEU A 158 -4.36 20.08 7.01
C LEU A 158 -3.34 21.15 6.62
N GLY A 159 -3.11 22.12 7.49
CA GLY A 159 -1.99 23.05 7.37
C GLY A 159 -0.70 22.42 7.90
N ARG A 160 0.43 22.96 7.47
CA ARG A 160 1.77 22.55 7.88
C ARG A 160 1.94 22.62 9.40
N LYS A 161 2.50 21.56 9.96
CA LYS A 161 2.88 21.42 11.36
C LYS A 161 3.86 20.25 11.53
N ASP A 162 5.09 20.62 11.82
CA ASP A 162 6.23 19.74 12.08
C ASP A 162 5.96 18.64 13.10
N THR A 163 6.41 17.42 12.81
CA THR A 163 6.28 16.16 13.57
C THR A 163 4.89 15.51 13.60
N TYR A 164 3.97 15.93 12.73
CA TYR A 164 2.59 15.43 12.69
C TYR A 164 2.22 14.98 11.28
N VAL A 165 1.38 13.96 11.16
CA VAL A 165 0.86 13.58 9.83
C VAL A 165 -0.23 14.56 9.40
N GLN A 166 0.11 15.53 8.55
CA GLN A 166 -0.80 16.63 8.17
C GLN A 166 -1.38 16.44 6.77
N ALA A 167 -0.62 15.88 5.84
CA ALA A 167 -1.03 15.70 4.46
C ALA A 167 -0.73 14.29 3.93
N ILE A 168 -1.40 13.96 2.83
CA ILE A 168 -1.18 12.76 2.06
C ILE A 168 -1.43 13.04 0.57
N GLU A 169 -0.61 12.43 -0.28
CA GLU A 169 -0.87 12.28 -1.70
C GLU A 169 -0.86 10.80 -2.07
N GLY A 170 -1.76 10.42 -2.98
CA GLY A 170 -1.99 9.02 -3.32
C GLY A 170 -2.14 8.81 -4.81
N GLN A 171 -1.43 7.82 -5.33
CA GLN A 171 -1.59 7.34 -6.69
C GLN A 171 -2.25 5.96 -6.67
N ARG A 172 -3.28 5.78 -7.48
CA ARG A 172 -4.01 4.51 -7.59
C ARG A 172 -3.75 3.85 -8.93
N ALA A 173 -3.65 2.54 -8.90
CA ALA A 173 -3.57 1.69 -10.07
C ALA A 173 -4.49 0.48 -9.90
N THR A 174 -4.82 -0.17 -11.00
CA THR A 174 -5.75 -1.29 -11.00
C THR A 174 -5.22 -2.42 -11.85
N ILE A 175 -5.40 -3.65 -11.37
CA ILE A 175 -5.29 -4.87 -12.17
C ILE A 175 -6.68 -5.50 -12.25
N GLU A 176 -7.17 -5.72 -13.47
CA GLU A 176 -8.42 -6.44 -13.71
C GLU A 176 -8.13 -7.93 -13.89
N LEU A 177 -8.86 -8.76 -13.16
CA LEU A 177 -8.86 -10.20 -13.31
C LEU A 177 -9.95 -10.62 -14.33
N PRO A 178 -9.75 -11.72 -15.07
CA PRO A 178 -10.81 -12.27 -15.92
C PRO A 178 -12.12 -12.52 -15.14
N THR A 179 -13.27 -12.42 -15.81
CA THR A 179 -14.60 -12.46 -15.16
C THR A 179 -14.80 -13.66 -14.24
N ASN A 180 -14.29 -14.84 -14.60
CA ASN A 180 -14.44 -16.07 -13.81
C ASN A 180 -13.22 -16.37 -12.92
N ALA A 181 -12.20 -15.51 -12.93
CA ALA A 181 -10.98 -15.75 -12.18
C ALA A 181 -11.18 -15.63 -10.66
N GLN A 182 -10.51 -16.51 -9.93
CA GLN A 182 -10.33 -16.46 -8.48
C GLN A 182 -8.83 -16.35 -8.19
N LEU A 183 -8.44 -15.28 -7.48
CA LEU A 183 -7.04 -15.00 -7.15
C LEU A 183 -6.53 -16.00 -6.12
N CYS A 184 -5.52 -16.80 -6.49
CA CYS A 184 -4.92 -17.82 -5.64
C CYS A 184 -3.64 -17.37 -4.96
N GLU A 185 -2.85 -16.56 -5.66
CA GLU A 185 -1.55 -16.12 -5.20
C GLU A 185 -1.24 -14.77 -5.82
N LEU A 186 -0.64 -13.89 -5.03
CA LEU A 186 -0.15 -12.59 -5.46
C LEU A 186 1.32 -12.49 -5.08
N GLY A 187 2.18 -12.62 -6.08
CA GLY A 187 3.57 -12.22 -5.99
C GLY A 187 3.67 -10.74 -6.32
N ILE A 188 4.29 -9.99 -5.42
CA ILE A 188 4.75 -8.63 -5.70
C ILE A 188 6.27 -8.70 -5.67
N GLY A 189 6.89 -8.16 -6.70
CA GLY A 189 8.33 -7.99 -6.77
C GLY A 189 8.64 -6.60 -7.29
N SER A 190 9.77 -6.06 -6.86
CA SER A 190 10.48 -5.05 -7.62
C SER A 190 11.72 -5.73 -8.20
N VAL A 191 12.01 -5.55 -9.49
CA VAL A 191 13.42 -5.58 -9.90
C VAL A 191 14.10 -4.53 -9.04
N ALA A 192 15.18 -4.87 -8.32
CA ALA A 192 15.78 -3.98 -7.33
C ALA A 192 15.90 -2.54 -7.86
N THR A 193 15.02 -1.67 -7.39
CA THR A 193 14.94 -0.27 -7.78
C THR A 193 15.38 0.59 -6.62
N THR A 194 15.92 1.75 -6.94
CA THR A 194 16.18 2.78 -5.96
C THR A 194 14.98 3.69 -5.88
N ILE A 195 14.47 3.92 -4.68
CA ILE A 195 13.43 4.91 -4.41
C ILE A 195 13.95 5.91 -3.37
N GLN A 196 13.42 7.13 -3.41
CA GLN A 196 13.53 8.11 -2.35
C GLN A 196 12.13 8.72 -2.16
N TYR A 197 11.78 9.06 -0.92
CA TYR A 197 10.47 9.60 -0.55
C TYR A 197 10.59 10.45 0.72
N ASP A 198 9.56 11.23 1.00
CA ASP A 198 9.45 12.14 2.15
C ASP A 198 7.97 12.34 2.53
N ASP A 199 7.49 12.19 3.77
CA ASP A 199 8.13 11.66 4.99
C ASP A 199 7.96 10.13 5.13
N PHE A 200 6.77 9.63 4.84
CA PHE A 200 6.42 8.23 5.00
C PHE A 200 5.73 7.73 3.75
N MET A 201 5.94 6.46 3.46
CA MET A 201 5.37 5.77 2.32
C MET A 201 4.46 4.65 2.78
N LEU A 202 3.36 4.42 2.06
CA LEU A 202 2.38 3.36 2.31
C LEU A 202 1.95 2.73 0.99
N LEU A 203 1.93 1.39 0.90
CA LEU A 203 1.33 0.66 -0.21
C LEU A 203 0.12 -0.12 0.30
N THR A 204 -1.00 -0.02 -0.42
CA THR A 204 -2.24 -0.74 -0.09
C THR A 204 -2.73 -1.58 -1.26
N LEU A 205 -3.51 -2.62 -0.95
CA LEU A 205 -4.30 -3.41 -1.88
C LEU A 205 -5.75 -3.45 -1.39
N ASN A 206 -6.70 -2.97 -2.19
CA ASN A 206 -8.12 -2.90 -1.85
C ASN A 206 -8.34 -2.24 -0.47
N ASN A 207 -7.60 -1.16 -0.21
CA ASN A 207 -7.58 -0.40 1.05
C ASN A 207 -7.00 -1.15 2.26
N GLN A 208 -6.31 -2.28 2.05
CA GLN A 208 -5.60 -3.01 3.09
C GLN A 208 -4.10 -2.75 2.97
N VAL A 209 -3.44 -2.43 4.08
CA VAL A 209 -2.02 -2.05 4.09
C VAL A 209 -1.16 -3.28 3.83
N LEU A 210 -0.38 -3.21 2.76
CA LEU A 210 0.63 -4.20 2.39
C LEU A 210 1.98 -3.86 3.04
N LEU A 211 2.35 -2.58 3.06
CA LEU A 211 3.55 -2.09 3.73
C LEU A 211 3.42 -0.62 4.11
N THR A 212 4.22 -0.20 5.08
CA THR A 212 4.55 1.20 5.35
C THR A 212 5.98 1.33 5.87
N SER A 213 6.61 2.47 5.58
CA SER A 213 7.89 2.84 6.17
C SER A 213 7.81 3.12 7.67
N ASN A 214 6.62 3.36 8.22
CA ASN A 214 6.43 3.72 9.63
C ASN A 214 5.16 3.06 10.21
N LYS A 215 5.32 2.11 11.14
CA LYS A 215 4.21 1.35 11.72
C LYS A 215 3.28 2.17 12.62
N GLU A 216 3.68 3.34 13.12
CA GLU A 216 2.79 4.18 13.93
C GLU A 216 1.63 4.75 13.13
N LEU A 217 1.77 4.82 11.79
CA LEU A 217 0.66 5.14 10.88
C LEU A 217 -0.49 4.14 10.96
N LEU A 218 -0.32 2.99 11.59
CA LEU A 218 -1.32 1.93 11.66
C LEU A 218 -2.11 1.92 12.98
N VAL A 219 -1.81 2.84 13.89
CA VAL A 219 -2.46 2.90 15.21
C VAL A 219 -3.97 3.16 15.05
N GLY A 220 -4.77 2.20 15.51
CA GLY A 220 -6.24 2.25 15.41
C GLY A 220 -6.82 1.80 14.07
N MET A 221 -6.00 1.22 13.19
CA MET A 221 -6.41 0.72 11.87
C MET A 221 -6.57 -0.81 11.80
N GLN A 222 -6.34 -1.52 12.90
CA GLN A 222 -6.36 -2.97 12.90
C GLN A 222 -7.78 -3.53 12.67
N ASP A 223 -7.91 -4.47 11.73
CA ASP A 223 -9.10 -5.29 11.51
C ASP A 223 -8.78 -6.79 11.74
N ASP A 224 -9.76 -7.67 11.51
CA ASP A 224 -9.63 -9.13 11.73
C ASP A 224 -8.59 -9.82 10.83
N ALA A 225 -8.26 -9.21 9.67
CA ALA A 225 -7.42 -9.75 8.62
C ALA A 225 -6.09 -9.00 8.43
N ALA A 226 -6.12 -7.67 8.42
CA ALA A 226 -4.99 -6.77 8.18
C ALA A 226 -5.28 -5.35 8.73
N TYR A 227 -4.47 -4.36 8.34
CA TYR A 227 -4.74 -2.96 8.68
C TYR A 227 -5.50 -2.30 7.54
N ALA A 228 -6.70 -1.81 7.82
CA ALA A 228 -7.51 -1.07 6.85
C ALA A 228 -7.08 0.40 6.84
N TRP A 229 -6.57 0.86 5.70
CA TRP A 229 -6.07 2.22 5.56
C TRP A 229 -7.19 3.26 5.72
N ASP A 230 -6.97 4.25 6.58
CA ASP A 230 -7.92 5.34 6.80
C ASP A 230 -7.18 6.59 7.30
N PHE A 231 -6.89 7.52 6.39
CA PHE A 231 -6.17 8.75 6.72
C PHE A 231 -6.83 9.54 7.84
N SER A 232 -8.17 9.50 7.97
CA SER A 232 -8.89 10.25 9.00
C SER A 232 -8.52 9.82 10.42
N LYS A 233 -8.03 8.59 10.61
CA LYS A 233 -7.62 8.06 11.92
C LYS A 233 -6.24 8.52 12.37
N ILE A 234 -5.39 8.99 11.46
CA ILE A 234 -4.02 9.42 11.79
C ILE A 234 -3.73 10.88 11.45
N ARG A 235 -4.56 11.51 10.63
CA ARG A 235 -4.45 12.92 10.29
C ARG A 235 -4.44 13.79 11.54
N GLY A 236 -3.46 14.68 11.63
CA GLY A 236 -3.26 15.61 12.73
C GLY A 236 -2.71 14.96 14.01
N LYS A 237 -2.25 13.71 13.95
CA LYS A 237 -1.55 13.06 15.06
C LYS A 237 -0.05 13.30 14.95
N GLN A 238 0.58 13.50 16.09
CA GLN A 238 2.03 13.45 16.22
C GLN A 238 2.49 12.01 16.00
N ILE A 239 3.65 11.83 15.38
CA ILE A 239 4.19 10.51 15.05
C ILE A 239 5.67 10.43 15.41
N ASP A 240 6.12 9.27 15.85
CA ASP A 240 7.53 8.94 16.00
C ASP A 240 8.13 8.62 14.62
N PHE A 241 8.99 9.50 14.11
CA PHE A 241 9.64 9.34 12.81
C PHE A 241 10.61 8.14 12.76
N ASP A 242 11.09 7.69 13.92
CA ASP A 242 12.03 6.57 14.02
C ASP A 242 11.31 5.20 14.15
N ALA A 243 9.98 5.18 14.12
CA ALA A 243 9.23 3.96 14.25
C ALA A 243 9.51 2.99 13.09
N ALA A 244 9.72 1.72 13.46
CA ALA A 244 10.05 0.67 12.50
C ALA A 244 9.00 0.52 11.38
N PRO A 245 9.40 0.07 10.18
CA PRO A 245 8.47 -0.23 9.10
C PRO A 245 7.54 -1.40 9.46
N TYR A 246 6.40 -1.48 8.77
CA TYR A 246 5.49 -2.62 8.81
C TYR A 246 5.33 -3.20 7.41
N CYS A 247 5.28 -4.52 7.32
CA CYS A 247 4.98 -5.23 6.10
C CYS A 247 4.07 -6.41 6.42
N LEU A 248 3.11 -6.68 5.55
CA LEU A 248 2.13 -7.74 5.75
C LEU A 248 2.81 -9.11 5.69
N GLY A 249 2.64 -9.91 6.73
CA GLY A 249 3.11 -11.30 6.79
C GLY A 249 4.50 -11.45 7.40
N ASP A 250 4.65 -12.41 8.32
CA ASP A 250 5.89 -12.62 9.08
C ASP A 250 7.06 -13.14 8.23
N ALA A 251 6.78 -13.76 7.09
CA ALA A 251 7.76 -14.33 6.16
C ALA A 251 8.05 -13.42 4.95
N SER A 252 7.47 -12.21 4.91
CA SER A 252 7.61 -11.29 3.80
C SER A 252 8.99 -10.62 3.78
N LEU A 253 9.61 -10.52 2.61
CA LEU A 253 10.84 -9.74 2.45
C LEU A 253 10.47 -8.27 2.34
N CYS A 254 10.98 -7.46 3.25
CA CYS A 254 10.69 -6.04 3.25
C CYS A 254 11.93 -5.22 3.55
N LYS A 255 12.41 -4.52 2.53
CA LYS A 255 13.49 -3.55 2.63
C LYS A 255 12.99 -2.25 2.04
N ILE A 256 12.73 -1.30 2.94
CA ILE A 256 12.28 0.05 2.60
C ILE A 256 13.44 0.97 3.03
N PRO A 257 13.95 1.86 2.16
CA PRO A 257 14.97 2.81 2.59
C PRO A 257 14.40 3.77 3.63
N VAL A 258 15.25 4.39 4.44
CA VAL A 258 14.84 5.46 5.35
C VAL A 258 14.31 6.64 4.52
N THR A 259 13.37 7.41 5.09
CA THR A 259 12.92 8.66 4.47
C THR A 259 14.09 9.58 4.12
N ASP A 260 13.91 10.40 3.08
CA ASP A 260 14.91 11.35 2.60
C ASP A 260 16.23 10.73 2.10
N VAL A 261 16.32 9.39 2.02
CA VAL A 261 17.52 8.67 1.58
C VAL A 261 17.20 7.80 0.38
N LYS A 262 17.90 8.05 -0.74
CA LYS A 262 17.81 7.18 -1.91
C LYS A 262 18.36 5.80 -1.56
N GLY A 263 17.55 4.76 -1.70
CA GLY A 263 17.99 3.42 -1.37
C GLY A 263 17.19 2.30 -2.02
N ALA A 264 17.70 1.07 -1.86
CA ALA A 264 17.11 -0.10 -2.46
C ALA A 264 15.76 -0.42 -1.83
N PHE A 265 14.74 -0.52 -2.67
CA PHE A 265 13.43 -1.04 -2.30
C PHE A 265 13.31 -2.50 -2.72
N GLN A 266 13.00 -3.37 -1.77
CA GLN A 266 12.68 -4.78 -2.03
C GLN A 266 11.45 -5.16 -1.24
N PHE A 267 10.45 -5.68 -1.94
CA PHE A 267 9.20 -6.10 -1.33
C PHE A 267 8.74 -7.41 -1.94
N SER A 268 8.43 -8.38 -1.08
CA SER A 268 7.81 -9.64 -1.45
C SER A 268 6.90 -10.10 -0.33
N ILE A 269 5.66 -10.45 -0.66
CA ILE A 269 4.68 -10.95 0.31
C ILE A 269 4.65 -12.48 0.25
N ASP A 270 4.67 -13.12 1.42
CA ASP A 270 4.44 -14.55 1.50
C ASP A 270 3.00 -14.91 1.06
N PRO A 271 2.81 -15.86 0.12
CA PRO A 271 1.49 -16.26 -0.37
C PRO A 271 0.48 -16.64 0.72
N SER A 272 0.91 -17.21 1.85
CA SER A 272 0.00 -17.61 2.92
C SER A 272 -0.61 -16.42 3.65
N SER A 273 0.12 -15.29 3.71
CA SER A 273 -0.34 -14.03 4.32
C SER A 273 -1.44 -13.37 3.50
N LEU A 274 -1.48 -13.67 2.19
CA LEU A 274 -2.50 -13.16 1.29
C LEU A 274 -3.80 -13.93 1.34
N GLY A 275 -3.85 -15.14 1.93
CA GLY A 275 -5.09 -15.92 2.00
C GLY A 275 -6.25 -15.13 2.63
N LYS A 276 -5.98 -14.33 3.67
CA LYS A 276 -6.98 -13.46 4.31
C LYS A 276 -7.38 -12.28 3.43
N LEU A 277 -6.43 -11.65 2.75
CA LEU A 277 -6.70 -10.54 1.83
C LEU A 277 -7.45 -10.99 0.57
N ALA A 278 -7.06 -12.13 0.03
CA ALA A 278 -7.69 -12.80 -1.09
C ALA A 278 -9.11 -13.23 -0.71
N ALA A 279 -9.34 -13.79 0.49
CA ALA A 279 -10.67 -14.09 1.01
C ALA A 279 -11.59 -12.86 1.03
N ASN A 280 -11.06 -11.69 1.36
CA ASN A 280 -11.79 -10.40 1.33
C ASN A 280 -11.88 -9.77 -0.08
N SER A 281 -11.24 -10.40 -1.07
CA SER A 281 -11.15 -9.93 -2.45
C SER A 281 -11.64 -10.97 -3.47
N VAL A 282 -12.17 -12.14 -3.06
CA VAL A 282 -12.54 -13.25 -3.95
C VAL A 282 -13.54 -12.81 -5.02
N ASP A 283 -14.49 -11.97 -4.62
CA ASP A 283 -15.52 -11.45 -5.53
C ASP A 283 -15.07 -10.20 -6.28
N LYS A 284 -13.93 -9.61 -5.89
CA LYS A 284 -13.40 -8.41 -6.52
C LYS A 284 -12.59 -8.83 -7.74
N LYS A 285 -13.17 -8.64 -8.92
CA LYS A 285 -12.47 -8.76 -10.22
C LYS A 285 -11.50 -7.62 -10.48
N LYS A 286 -11.43 -6.66 -9.55
CA LYS A 286 -10.60 -5.48 -9.61
C LYS A 286 -9.71 -5.45 -8.37
N LEU A 287 -8.40 -5.50 -8.58
CA LEU A 287 -7.41 -5.32 -7.52
C LEU A 287 -6.90 -3.89 -7.62
N GLU A 288 -7.24 -3.07 -6.62
CA GLU A 288 -6.83 -1.69 -6.57
C GLU A 288 -5.59 -1.53 -5.68
N PHE A 289 -4.50 -1.08 -6.27
CA PHE A 289 -3.27 -0.74 -5.56
C PHE A 289 -3.22 0.76 -5.37
N ALA A 290 -2.76 1.20 -4.20
CA ALA A 290 -2.50 2.61 -3.99
C ALA A 290 -1.19 2.83 -3.25
N LEU A 291 -0.34 3.68 -3.81
CA LEU A 291 0.89 4.18 -3.20
C LEU A 291 0.61 5.56 -2.65
N TYR A 292 0.93 5.77 -1.37
CA TYR A 292 0.78 7.04 -0.71
C TYR A 292 2.10 7.55 -0.16
N ALA A 293 2.28 8.86 -0.20
CA ALA A 293 3.32 9.60 0.52
C ALA A 293 2.66 10.63 1.45
N THR A 294 3.21 10.82 2.65
CA THR A 294 2.67 11.74 3.65
C THR A 294 3.51 13.01 3.77
N GLY A 295 2.96 14.02 4.44
CA GLY A 295 3.63 15.27 4.74
C GLY A 295 3.33 15.82 6.13
N ASP A 296 4.25 16.58 6.69
CA ASP A 296 4.09 17.29 7.95
C ASP A 296 4.22 18.83 7.84
N ASN A 297 5.23 19.41 7.21
CA ASN A 297 5.63 20.80 7.41
C ASN A 297 6.25 21.56 6.22
N ASP A 298 6.69 20.91 5.13
CA ASP A 298 7.46 21.58 4.09
C ASP A 298 6.91 21.38 2.65
N ASP A 299 7.68 21.87 1.67
CA ASP A 299 7.31 21.82 0.24
C ASP A 299 7.81 20.56 -0.47
N ARG A 300 8.71 19.79 0.16
CA ARG A 300 9.20 18.49 -0.28
C ARG A 300 8.36 17.34 0.25
N ASP A 301 7.50 17.59 1.22
CA ASP A 301 6.53 16.60 1.71
C ASP A 301 5.61 15.99 0.64
N CYS A 302 5.09 14.80 0.95
CA CYS A 302 4.33 13.95 0.04
C CYS A 302 5.10 13.58 -1.23
N TRP A 303 6.43 13.76 -1.25
CA TRP A 303 7.25 13.48 -2.40
C TRP A 303 7.67 12.01 -2.42
N HIS A 304 7.73 11.45 -3.63
CA HIS A 304 8.47 10.23 -3.88
C HIS A 304 8.93 10.21 -5.33
N THR A 305 10.13 9.67 -5.57
CA THR A 305 10.62 9.42 -6.94
C THR A 305 9.68 8.46 -7.68
N ALA A 306 9.71 8.52 -9.02
CA ALA A 306 8.98 7.55 -9.84
C ALA A 306 9.38 6.10 -9.47
N PHE A 307 8.39 5.22 -9.45
CA PHE A 307 8.52 3.87 -8.92
C PHE A 307 7.73 2.87 -9.76
N THR A 308 8.26 1.67 -9.97
CA THR A 308 7.59 0.61 -10.73
C THR A 308 7.59 -0.67 -9.91
N LEU A 309 6.43 -1.32 -9.85
CA LEU A 309 6.23 -2.61 -9.22
C LEU A 309 5.81 -3.65 -10.27
N ASP A 310 6.37 -4.84 -10.17
CA ASP A 310 6.00 -6.00 -10.97
C ASP A 310 5.12 -6.94 -10.15
N PHE A 311 3.96 -7.24 -10.69
CA PHE A 311 2.98 -8.13 -10.09
C PHE A 311 2.93 -9.43 -10.87
N THR A 312 2.94 -10.55 -10.15
CA THR A 312 2.70 -11.88 -10.68
C THR A 312 1.50 -12.47 -9.93
N LEU A 313 0.37 -12.58 -10.60
CA LEU A 313 -0.87 -13.08 -10.04
C LEU A 313 -1.10 -14.48 -10.56
N ASN A 314 -1.28 -15.46 -9.68
CA ASN A 314 -1.80 -16.77 -10.07
C ASN A 314 -3.27 -16.86 -9.71
N TYR A 315 -4.09 -17.31 -10.65
CA TYR A 315 -5.53 -17.43 -10.50
C TYR A 315 -6.05 -18.72 -11.15
N VAL A 316 -7.27 -19.11 -10.81
CA VAL A 316 -8.01 -20.22 -11.45
C VAL A 316 -9.33 -19.69 -12.00
N GLU A 317 -9.88 -20.33 -13.03
CA GLU A 317 -11.20 -20.02 -13.63
C GLU A 317 -12.18 -21.18 -13.44
#